data_AF-A0A7X0EBB3-F1
#
_entry.id   AF-A0A7X0EBB3-F1
#
_cell.length_a   1.000
_cell.length_b   1.000
_cell.length_c   1.000
_cell.angle_alpha   90.00
_cell.angle_beta   90.00
_cell.angle_gamma   90.00
#
_symmetry.space_group_name_H-M   'P 1'
#
loop_
_entity.id
_entity.type
_entity.pdbx_description
1 polymer ?
#
loop_
_entity_poly.entity_id
_entity_poly.type
_entity_poly.pdbx_seq_one_letter_code
_entity_poly.pdbx_strand_id
1 'polypeptide(L)'
;MDGWQRRYRLSNGPGGLGVSCTAEGLALAGVPLLAKGAGGFQARPAAEVETLLRRAYASREPGAAVLPGLTKIAEALNQGDLAQAMIRAVHLRLPELDWDAAVRLARANDNLAKYSPDQPRDEGGRFADRGGAAGAAKPDAGSALRTNTQEQAATHACGVLRVEEKDLLSPAKAKELFSNELKKLQDEGLLPTQEFLMGKILPDFEFVPQFGSLRPHDRAVPFPTLKEAQKDADNFNGIIVGGYTQGNYSQIFRTAAAPTYIPGLGRTTPQQTMRFAILHEWAHQQQGGRCGENECCADSYALKHMGVGNEGR
;
A
#
# COMPACT_ATOMS: atom_id res chain seq x y z
N MET A 1 -14.52 -29.82 -1.49
CA MET A 1 -13.49 -30.71 -0.91
C MET A 1 -12.78 -29.96 0.19
N ASP A 2 -12.83 -30.56 1.37
CA ASP A 2 -11.95 -30.46 2.54
C ASP A 2 -11.85 -29.12 3.30
N GLY A 3 -12.79 -28.96 4.23
CA GLY A 3 -12.66 -28.19 5.45
C GLY A 3 -11.60 -28.77 6.39
N TRP A 4 -10.37 -28.87 5.91
CA TRP A 4 -9.19 -29.11 6.73
C TRP A 4 -9.13 -28.02 7.80
N GLN A 5 -9.17 -28.47 9.06
CA GLN A 5 -9.05 -27.68 10.28
C GLN A 5 -8.19 -26.44 10.04
N ARG A 6 -8.80 -25.25 10.04
CA ARG A 6 -8.03 -23.99 9.99
C ARG A 6 -7.09 -24.00 11.19
N ARG A 7 -5.82 -24.31 10.93
CA ARG A 7 -4.78 -24.33 11.96
C ARG A 7 -4.48 -22.88 12.30
N TYR A 8 -4.96 -22.45 13.45
CA TYR A 8 -4.57 -21.17 14.02
C TYR A 8 -3.13 -21.32 14.51
N ARG A 9 -2.27 -20.39 14.09
CA ARG A 9 -0.84 -20.39 14.40
C ARG A 9 -0.35 -18.97 14.58
N LEU A 10 0.84 -18.82 15.18
CA LEU A 10 1.54 -17.55 15.20
C LEU A 10 2.34 -17.36 13.90
N SER A 11 2.33 -16.14 13.38
CA SER A 11 3.11 -15.68 12.24
C SER A 11 4.15 -14.67 12.73
N ASN A 12 5.06 -15.10 13.60
CA ASN A 12 6.10 -14.25 14.20
C ASN A 12 7.24 -13.85 13.23
N GLY A 13 7.28 -14.45 12.04
CA GLY A 13 8.25 -14.10 11.01
C GLY A 13 7.95 -12.74 10.36
N PRO A 14 8.97 -12.07 9.80
CA PRO A 14 8.76 -10.89 8.99
C PRO A 14 7.79 -11.20 7.83
N GLY A 15 6.86 -10.30 7.57
CA GLY A 15 5.84 -10.49 6.53
C GLY A 15 4.66 -11.38 6.91
N GLY A 16 4.57 -11.87 8.14
CA GLY A 16 3.42 -12.63 8.61
C GLY A 16 2.11 -11.82 8.55
N LEU A 17 1.09 -12.36 7.88
CA LEU A 17 -0.25 -11.75 7.81
C LEU A 17 -1.21 -12.29 8.89
N GLY A 18 -0.71 -13.16 9.77
CA GLY A 18 -1.43 -13.72 10.90
C GLY A 18 -1.20 -12.96 12.21
N VAL A 19 -1.57 -13.61 13.31
CA VAL A 19 -1.29 -13.11 14.66
C VAL A 19 0.18 -13.32 14.97
N SER A 20 0.88 -12.29 15.44
CA SER A 20 2.21 -12.41 16.02
C SER A 20 2.15 -12.08 17.51
N CYS A 21 2.92 -12.83 18.31
CA CYS A 21 3.06 -12.60 19.74
C CYS A 21 4.54 -12.75 20.11
N THR A 22 5.15 -11.65 20.53
CA THR A 22 6.57 -11.55 20.90
C THR A 22 6.71 -10.75 22.19
N ALA A 23 7.95 -10.56 22.67
CA ALA A 23 8.22 -9.70 23.83
C ALA A 23 7.75 -8.24 23.62
N GLU A 24 7.59 -7.79 22.37
CA GLU A 24 7.10 -6.44 22.04
C GLU A 24 5.57 -6.34 22.01
N GLY A 25 4.86 -7.44 22.24
CA GLY A 25 3.41 -7.47 22.33
C GLY A 25 2.74 -8.40 21.33
N LEU A 26 1.44 -8.18 21.15
CA LEU A 26 0.58 -8.93 20.25
C LEU A 26 0.11 -8.03 19.09
N ALA A 27 0.28 -8.51 17.86
CA ALA A 27 -0.15 -7.82 16.66
C ALA A 27 -0.88 -8.78 15.69
N LEU A 28 -1.67 -8.22 14.77
CA LEU A 28 -2.28 -8.92 13.65
C LEU A 28 -1.80 -8.25 12.35
N ALA A 29 -1.11 -9.00 11.48
CA ALA A 29 -0.48 -8.47 10.27
C ALA A 29 0.35 -7.20 10.53
N GLY A 30 1.12 -7.18 11.62
CA GLY A 30 1.94 -6.04 12.04
C GLY A 30 1.19 -4.89 12.73
N VAL A 31 -0.15 -4.94 12.81
CA VAL A 31 -0.94 -3.92 13.53
C VAL A 31 -1.11 -4.33 15.01
N PRO A 32 -0.67 -3.50 15.97
CA PRO A 32 -0.71 -3.86 17.39
C PRO A 32 -2.16 -3.91 17.90
N LEU A 33 -2.50 -5.00 18.58
CA LEU A 33 -3.79 -5.19 19.26
C LEU A 33 -3.70 -4.86 20.76
N LEU A 34 -2.49 -4.71 21.29
CA LEU A 34 -2.22 -4.24 22.64
C LEU A 34 -1.55 -2.86 22.59
N ALA A 35 -1.80 -2.04 23.60
CA ALA A 35 -1.09 -0.79 23.85
C ALA A 35 -0.02 -1.00 24.94
N LYS A 36 1.13 -0.33 24.83
CA LYS A 36 2.18 -0.34 25.84
C LYS A 36 2.12 0.98 26.62
N GLY A 37 1.83 0.91 27.92
CA GLY A 37 1.78 2.05 28.83
C GLY A 37 2.80 1.95 29.96
N ALA A 38 2.75 2.87 30.92
CA ALA A 38 3.67 2.90 32.06
C ALA A 38 3.61 1.61 32.93
N GLY A 39 2.44 0.96 32.97
CA GLY A 39 2.22 -0.31 33.68
C GLY A 39 2.42 -1.57 32.83
N GLY A 40 3.04 -1.46 31.64
CA GLY A 40 3.21 -2.57 30.70
C GLY A 40 2.12 -2.62 29.62
N PHE A 41 1.86 -3.81 29.10
CA PHE A 41 0.86 -4.07 28.07
C PHE A 41 -0.56 -4.01 28.61
N GLN A 42 -1.46 -3.42 27.82
CA GLN A 42 -2.89 -3.38 28.07
C GLN A 42 -3.63 -3.68 26.77
N ALA A 43 -4.81 -4.31 26.87
CA ALA A 43 -5.68 -4.42 25.71
C ALA A 43 -6.07 -3.01 25.21
N ARG A 44 -6.06 -2.81 23.90
CA ARG A 44 -6.60 -1.56 23.32
C ARG A 44 -8.09 -1.43 23.66
N PRO A 45 -8.63 -0.19 23.65
CA PRO A 45 -10.07 0.02 23.86
C PRO A 45 -10.92 -0.88 22.96
N ALA A 46 -11.98 -1.47 23.53
CA ALA A 46 -12.81 -2.46 22.83
C ALA A 46 -13.33 -1.96 21.47
N ALA A 47 -13.77 -0.70 21.40
CA ALA A 47 -14.26 -0.07 20.17
C ALA A 47 -13.17 0.04 19.07
N GLU A 48 -11.92 0.27 19.45
CA GLU A 48 -10.80 0.29 18.50
C GLU A 48 -10.52 -1.10 17.95
N VAL A 49 -10.42 -2.09 18.84
CA VAL A 49 -10.17 -3.49 18.45
C VAL A 49 -11.30 -4.00 17.54
N GLU A 50 -12.55 -3.71 17.88
CA GLU A 50 -13.71 -4.08 17.07
C GLU A 50 -13.64 -3.43 15.68
N THR A 51 -13.31 -2.14 15.62
CA THR A 51 -13.14 -1.41 14.35
C THR A 51 -12.06 -2.05 13.48
N LEU A 52 -10.90 -2.37 14.06
CA LEU A 52 -9.79 -3.02 13.38
C LEU A 52 -10.20 -4.38 12.82
N LEU A 53 -10.77 -5.23 13.66
CA LEU A 53 -11.13 -6.59 13.26
C LEU A 53 -12.28 -6.61 12.24
N ARG A 54 -13.27 -5.72 12.36
CA ARG A 54 -14.35 -5.57 11.38
C ARG A 54 -13.79 -5.18 10.00
N ARG A 55 -12.76 -4.32 9.95
CA ARG A 55 -12.09 -3.92 8.71
C ARG A 55 -11.23 -5.04 8.13
N ALA A 56 -10.54 -5.81 8.96
CA ALA A 56 -9.79 -6.98 8.53
C ALA A 56 -10.70 -8.05 7.92
N TYR A 57 -11.79 -8.44 8.59
CA TYR A 57 -12.56 -9.64 8.23
C TYR A 57 -13.86 -9.40 7.45
N ALA A 58 -14.15 -8.16 7.03
CA ALA A 58 -15.23 -7.80 6.09
C ALA A 58 -16.58 -8.53 6.37
N SER A 59 -17.08 -8.38 7.60
CA SER A 59 -18.36 -8.94 8.12
C SER A 59 -18.32 -10.36 8.71
N ARG A 60 -17.17 -11.05 8.72
CA ARG A 60 -16.98 -12.17 9.66
C ARG A 60 -16.65 -11.61 11.03
N GLU A 61 -17.66 -11.56 11.89
CA GLU A 61 -17.50 -11.22 13.30
C GLU A 61 -16.40 -12.09 13.92
N PRO A 62 -15.31 -11.50 14.43
CA PRO A 62 -14.38 -12.22 15.28
C PRO A 62 -15.15 -12.80 16.46
N GLY A 63 -14.78 -13.99 16.92
CA GLY A 63 -15.49 -14.60 18.05
C GLY A 63 -15.49 -13.68 19.27
N ALA A 64 -16.61 -13.64 20.01
CA ALA A 64 -16.78 -12.81 21.21
C ALA A 64 -15.67 -12.98 22.28
N ALA A 65 -14.89 -14.06 22.19
CA ALA A 65 -13.76 -14.37 23.06
C ALA A 65 -12.49 -13.54 22.81
N VAL A 66 -12.40 -12.73 21.76
CA VAL A 66 -11.17 -11.99 21.43
C VAL A 66 -10.79 -10.99 22.53
N LEU A 67 -11.72 -10.15 22.98
CA LEU A 67 -11.41 -9.09 23.96
C LEU A 67 -10.93 -9.65 25.32
N PRO A 68 -11.61 -10.62 25.96
CA PRO A 68 -11.10 -11.24 27.18
C PRO A 68 -9.75 -11.93 26.96
N GLY A 69 -9.54 -12.51 25.77
CA GLY A 69 -8.27 -13.12 25.38
C GLY A 69 -7.12 -12.12 25.33
N LEU A 70 -7.34 -10.92 24.77
CA LEU A 70 -6.35 -9.84 24.71
C LEU A 70 -5.88 -9.42 26.11
N THR A 71 -6.82 -9.26 27.06
CA THR A 71 -6.48 -8.93 28.45
C THR A 71 -5.59 -10.00 29.09
N LYS A 72 -5.93 -11.28 28.88
CA LYS A 72 -5.13 -12.40 29.41
C LYS A 72 -3.74 -12.53 28.78
N ILE A 73 -3.61 -12.17 27.50
CA ILE A 73 -2.30 -12.11 26.82
C ILE A 73 -1.46 -10.96 27.40
N ALA A 74 -2.06 -9.78 27.60
CA ALA A 74 -1.37 -8.64 28.21
C ALA A 74 -0.88 -8.95 29.63
N GLU A 75 -1.70 -9.59 30.47
CA GLU A 75 -1.30 -10.06 31.81
C GLU A 75 -0.07 -10.98 31.76
N ALA A 76 -0.07 -11.97 30.86
CA ALA A 76 1.05 -12.91 30.72
C ALA A 76 2.34 -12.21 30.25
N LEU A 77 2.23 -11.28 29.28
CA LEU A 77 3.37 -10.48 28.84
C LEU A 77 3.94 -9.60 29.96
N ASN A 78 3.08 -9.00 30.79
CA ASN A 78 3.50 -8.18 31.93
C ASN A 78 4.19 -8.98 33.03
N GLN A 79 3.88 -10.28 33.13
CA GLN A 79 4.56 -11.21 34.04
C GLN A 79 5.86 -11.78 33.46
N GLY A 80 6.21 -11.42 32.22
CA GLY A 80 7.37 -11.98 31.50
C GLY A 80 7.15 -13.41 31.00
N ASP A 81 5.93 -13.94 31.07
CA ASP A 81 5.59 -15.29 30.61
C ASP A 81 5.19 -15.28 29.13
N LEU A 82 6.21 -15.16 28.28
CA LEU A 82 6.04 -15.13 26.82
C LEU A 82 5.39 -16.42 26.29
N ALA A 83 5.70 -17.58 26.89
CA ALA A 83 5.15 -18.85 26.46
C ALA A 83 3.63 -18.90 26.66
N GLN A 84 3.14 -18.49 27.84
CA GLN A 84 1.70 -18.36 28.10
C GLN A 84 1.04 -17.34 27.18
N ALA A 85 1.68 -16.20 26.92
CA ALA A 85 1.17 -15.19 25.99
C ALA A 85 0.98 -15.77 24.57
N MET A 86 1.98 -16.50 24.07
CA MET A 86 1.95 -17.15 22.76
C MET A 86 0.86 -18.23 22.66
N ILE A 87 0.71 -19.08 23.68
CA ILE A 87 -0.35 -20.11 23.71
C ILE A 87 -1.73 -19.44 23.66
N ARG A 88 -1.96 -18.42 24.49
CA ARG A 88 -3.22 -17.68 24.53
C ARG A 88 -3.52 -16.95 23.21
N ALA A 89 -2.49 -16.42 22.56
CA ALA A 89 -2.61 -15.77 21.25
C ALA A 89 -3.12 -16.74 20.17
N VAL A 90 -2.65 -17.99 20.15
CA VAL A 90 -3.19 -19.03 19.24
C VAL A 90 -4.67 -19.31 19.55
N HIS A 91 -5.06 -19.29 20.82
CA HIS A 91 -6.45 -19.48 21.25
C HIS A 91 -7.40 -18.34 20.91
N LEU A 92 -6.91 -17.18 20.45
CA LEU A 92 -7.77 -16.15 19.86
C LEU A 92 -8.46 -16.63 18.57
N ARG A 93 -7.88 -17.64 17.91
CA ARG A 93 -8.43 -18.24 16.68
C ARG A 93 -8.71 -17.22 15.58
N LEU A 94 -7.86 -16.20 15.47
CA LEU A 94 -7.92 -15.22 14.39
C LEU A 94 -7.31 -15.84 13.12
N PRO A 95 -8.06 -15.93 12.00
CA PRO A 95 -7.52 -16.42 10.75
C PRO A 95 -6.41 -15.51 10.22
N GLU A 96 -5.42 -16.10 9.54
CA GLU A 96 -4.44 -15.35 8.76
C GLU A 96 -5.15 -14.50 7.70
N LEU A 97 -4.69 -13.25 7.54
CA LEU A 97 -5.29 -12.30 6.61
C LEU A 97 -4.75 -12.55 5.19
N ASP A 98 -5.59 -12.30 4.20
CA ASP A 98 -5.08 -11.99 2.87
C ASP A 98 -4.49 -10.56 2.85
N TRP A 99 -3.79 -10.24 1.75
CA TRP A 99 -3.10 -8.97 1.67
C TRP A 99 -4.04 -7.75 1.69
N ASP A 100 -5.17 -7.82 0.99
CA ASP A 100 -6.15 -6.73 0.98
C ASP A 100 -6.74 -6.51 2.39
N ALA A 101 -7.00 -7.58 3.14
CA ALA A 101 -7.42 -7.52 4.54
C ALA A 101 -6.37 -6.88 5.45
N ALA A 102 -5.09 -7.21 5.28
CA ALA A 102 -4.00 -6.58 6.02
C ALA A 102 -3.88 -5.08 5.70
N VAL A 103 -4.02 -4.68 4.43
CA VAL A 103 -4.03 -3.27 4.01
C VAL A 103 -5.22 -2.52 4.63
N ARG A 104 -6.43 -3.11 4.62
CA ARG A 104 -7.61 -2.51 5.28
C ARG A 104 -7.38 -2.33 6.79
N LEU A 105 -6.75 -3.31 7.44
CA LEU A 105 -6.43 -3.25 8.86
C LEU A 105 -5.41 -2.14 9.17
N ALA A 106 -4.33 -2.04 8.39
CA ALA A 106 -3.31 -1.01 8.54
C ALA A 106 -3.91 0.41 8.39
N ARG A 107 -4.70 0.65 7.34
CA ARG A 107 -5.38 1.94 7.13
C ARG A 107 -6.34 2.28 8.27
N ALA A 108 -7.07 1.29 8.80
CA ALA A 108 -7.94 1.49 9.94
C ALA A 108 -7.15 1.92 11.18
N ASN A 109 -5.99 1.31 11.42
CA ASN A 109 -5.10 1.69 12.50
C ASN A 109 -4.55 3.12 12.33
N ASP A 110 -4.12 3.50 11.13
CA ASP A 110 -3.63 4.85 10.86
C ASP A 110 -4.72 5.91 11.07
N ASN A 111 -5.97 5.59 10.71
CA ASN A 111 -7.10 6.47 10.95
C ASN A 111 -7.43 6.61 12.45
N LEU A 112 -7.28 5.54 13.23
CA LEU A 112 -7.43 5.60 14.69
C LEU A 112 -6.32 6.44 15.33
N ALA A 113 -5.07 6.33 14.86
CA ALA A 113 -3.96 7.11 15.38
C ALA A 113 -4.12 8.63 15.12
N LYS A 114 -4.77 9.01 14.02
CA LYS A 114 -5.08 10.41 13.70
C LYS A 114 -6.14 11.02 14.63
N TYR A 115 -7.02 10.20 15.18
CA TYR A 115 -8.15 10.65 15.99
C TYR A 115 -7.93 10.31 17.47
N SER A 116 -7.50 11.29 18.26
CA SER A 116 -7.57 11.17 19.71
C SER A 116 -8.93 11.72 20.17
N PRO A 117 -9.80 10.90 20.79
CA PRO A 117 -11.08 11.38 21.31
C PRO A 117 -10.92 12.45 22.40
N ASP A 118 -9.76 12.49 23.06
CA ASP A 118 -9.41 13.47 24.09
C ASP A 118 -8.82 14.78 23.52
N GLN A 119 -8.70 14.92 22.21
CA GLN A 119 -8.25 16.19 21.63
C GLN A 119 -9.24 17.30 21.95
N PRO A 120 -8.77 18.44 22.50
CA PRO A 120 -9.63 19.53 22.91
C PRO A 120 -10.43 20.06 21.71
N ARG A 121 -11.73 20.20 21.92
CA ARG A 121 -12.67 20.76 20.98
C ARG A 121 -12.99 22.19 21.38
N ASP A 122 -13.20 23.08 20.42
CA ASP A 122 -13.86 24.35 20.70
C ASP A 122 -15.36 24.12 21.01
N GLU A 123 -16.05 25.17 21.45
CA GLU A 123 -17.50 25.10 21.76
C GLU A 123 -18.36 24.70 20.54
N GLY A 124 -17.81 24.80 19.32
CA GLY A 124 -18.44 24.40 18.06
C GLY A 124 -18.07 22.99 17.60
N GLY A 125 -17.33 22.21 18.39
CA GLY A 125 -16.93 20.85 18.05
C GLY A 125 -15.78 20.76 17.03
N ARG A 126 -15.11 21.86 16.70
CA ARG A 126 -13.91 21.87 15.84
C ARG A 126 -12.69 21.57 16.70
N PHE A 127 -11.61 21.08 16.08
CA PHE A 127 -10.35 20.93 16.79
C PHE A 127 -9.87 22.30 17.28
N ALA A 128 -9.62 22.42 18.58
CA ALA A 128 -9.07 23.65 19.16
C ALA A 128 -7.57 23.70 18.82
N ASP A 129 -7.23 24.25 17.65
CA ASP A 129 -5.85 24.44 17.22
C ASP A 129 -5.18 25.48 18.15
N ARG A 130 -4.56 25.01 19.23
CA ARG A 130 -3.71 25.87 20.05
C ARG A 130 -2.32 25.94 19.41
N GLY A 131 -2.18 26.76 18.37
CA GLY A 131 -0.88 27.24 17.91
C GLY A 131 -0.68 27.27 16.40
N GLY A 132 -1.24 28.28 15.74
CA GLY A 132 -0.90 28.64 14.36
C GLY A 132 -1.44 30.04 14.05
N ALA A 133 -0.61 31.06 14.27
CA ALA A 133 -1.01 32.45 14.26
C ALA A 133 -1.55 32.94 12.91
N ALA A 134 -2.76 33.51 12.97
CA ALA A 134 -3.20 34.76 12.34
C ALA A 134 -2.95 34.97 10.84
N GLY A 135 -4.05 34.86 10.10
CA GLY A 135 -4.26 35.47 8.79
C GLY A 135 -5.74 35.48 8.45
N ALA A 136 -6.51 36.25 9.22
CA ALA A 136 -7.96 36.33 9.09
C ALA A 136 -8.37 37.07 7.81
N ALA A 137 -9.23 36.44 7.01
CA ALA A 137 -10.27 37.12 6.26
C ALA A 137 -11.58 36.35 6.48
N LYS A 138 -12.51 37.01 7.17
CA LYS A 138 -13.89 36.57 7.43
C LYS A 138 -14.81 37.16 6.34
N PRO A 139 -16.08 36.76 6.26
CA PRO A 139 -16.61 36.01 5.11
C PRO A 139 -17.72 36.79 4.40
N ASP A 140 -18.20 36.26 3.26
CA ASP A 140 -19.55 36.56 2.81
C ASP A 140 -20.40 35.29 2.72
N ALA A 141 -21.62 35.44 3.22
CA ALA A 141 -22.59 34.39 3.45
C ALA A 141 -23.49 34.18 2.24
N GLY A 142 -23.84 32.92 1.99
CA GLY A 142 -24.88 32.54 1.03
C GLY A 142 -25.18 31.04 1.04
N SER A 143 -26.12 30.63 1.90
CA SER A 143 -26.96 29.41 1.86
C SER A 143 -27.27 28.89 0.44
N ALA A 144 -27.56 27.61 0.13
CA ALA A 144 -27.67 26.35 0.88
C ALA A 144 -27.82 25.16 -0.11
N LEU A 145 -27.47 23.95 0.38
CA LEU A 145 -28.03 22.59 0.14
C LEU A 145 -28.23 21.95 -1.27
N ARG A 146 -27.54 20.79 -1.46
CA ARG A 146 -27.95 19.49 -2.11
C ARG A 146 -28.38 19.52 -3.60
N THR A 147 -28.02 18.61 -4.52
CA THR A 147 -27.63 17.18 -4.54
C THR A 147 -26.97 16.84 -5.90
N ASN A 148 -26.16 15.76 -5.93
CA ASN A 148 -25.84 14.89 -7.08
C ASN A 148 -25.98 15.45 -8.51
N THR A 149 -24.84 15.70 -9.15
CA THR A 149 -24.67 15.49 -10.59
C THR A 149 -23.27 14.94 -10.83
N GLN A 150 -23.22 13.69 -11.31
CA GLN A 150 -22.11 13.16 -12.09
C GLN A 150 -21.75 14.12 -13.22
N GLU A 151 -20.54 13.97 -13.78
CA GLU A 151 -20.02 14.68 -14.96
C GLU A 151 -19.41 16.05 -14.62
N GLN A 152 -18.12 16.29 -14.86
CA GLN A 152 -17.45 16.01 -16.12
C GLN A 152 -16.13 15.26 -15.96
N ALA A 153 -16.14 14.04 -16.51
CA ALA A 153 -14.96 13.28 -16.85
C ALA A 153 -14.12 14.07 -17.86
N ALA A 154 -12.98 14.57 -17.42
CA ALA A 154 -11.90 14.72 -18.36
C ALA A 154 -11.39 13.32 -18.67
N THR A 155 -11.38 12.95 -19.95
CA THR A 155 -10.79 11.72 -20.46
C THR A 155 -9.32 11.65 -20.04
N HIS A 156 -9.03 10.99 -18.92
CA HIS A 156 -7.69 10.60 -18.53
C HIS A 156 -7.23 9.59 -19.59
N ALA A 157 -6.33 10.01 -20.46
CA ALA A 157 -5.80 9.16 -21.50
C ALA A 157 -4.84 8.16 -20.84
N CYS A 158 -5.38 7.03 -20.43
CA CYS A 158 -4.61 5.88 -19.95
C CYS A 158 -4.20 5.12 -21.21
N GLY A 159 -2.89 4.88 -21.35
CA GLY A 159 -2.32 4.61 -22.67
C GLY A 159 -1.28 3.50 -22.64
N VAL A 160 -1.31 2.68 -23.69
CA VAL A 160 -0.23 1.75 -23.98
C VAL A 160 0.98 2.55 -24.46
N LEU A 161 2.10 2.39 -23.75
CA LEU A 161 3.37 3.04 -24.08
C LEU A 161 4.04 2.29 -25.24
N ARG A 162 4.39 3.00 -26.31
CA ARG A 162 5.14 2.42 -27.44
C ARG A 162 6.63 2.54 -27.20
N VAL A 163 7.36 1.45 -27.37
CA VAL A 163 8.81 1.40 -27.19
C VAL A 163 9.48 0.93 -28.47
N GLU A 164 10.50 1.67 -28.91
CA GLU A 164 11.33 1.30 -30.06
C GLU A 164 12.63 0.64 -29.61
N GLU A 165 13.05 -0.42 -30.33
CA GLU A 165 14.21 -1.22 -29.92
C GLU A 165 15.53 -0.44 -29.92
N LYS A 166 15.68 0.50 -30.86
CA LYS A 166 16.91 1.29 -31.05
C LYS A 166 17.25 2.20 -29.88
N ASP A 167 16.25 2.54 -29.06
CA ASP A 167 16.41 3.49 -27.96
C ASP A 167 16.55 2.79 -26.59
N LEU A 168 16.66 1.46 -26.58
CA LEU A 168 16.78 0.66 -25.36
C LEU A 168 18.18 0.68 -24.79
N LEU A 169 18.28 1.02 -23.50
CA LEU A 169 19.51 0.83 -22.75
C LEU A 169 19.88 -0.66 -22.63
N SER A 170 21.18 -0.95 -22.55
CA SER A 170 21.65 -2.30 -22.23
C SER A 170 21.15 -2.74 -20.85
N PRO A 171 21.05 -4.06 -20.55
CA PRO A 171 20.55 -4.52 -19.27
C PRO A 171 21.28 -3.92 -18.05
N ALA A 172 22.61 -3.76 -18.13
CA ALA A 172 23.40 -3.15 -17.06
C ALA A 172 23.07 -1.66 -16.86
N LYS A 173 22.98 -0.88 -17.94
CA LYS A 173 22.63 0.55 -17.86
C LYS A 173 21.20 0.78 -17.41
N ALA A 174 20.27 -0.09 -17.83
CA ALA A 174 18.87 -0.03 -17.39
C ALA A 174 18.74 -0.34 -15.89
N LYS A 175 19.50 -1.33 -15.38
CA LYS A 175 19.56 -1.64 -13.95
C LYS A 175 20.12 -0.48 -13.14
N GLU A 176 21.22 0.11 -13.60
CA GLU A 176 21.83 1.28 -12.97
C GLU A 176 20.84 2.46 -12.92
N LEU A 177 20.15 2.74 -14.03
CA LEU A 177 19.12 3.77 -14.10
C LEU A 177 18.00 3.51 -13.10
N PHE A 178 17.49 2.28 -13.03
CA PHE A 178 16.48 1.88 -12.05
C PHE A 178 16.96 2.14 -10.62
N SER A 179 18.16 1.67 -10.25
CA SER A 179 18.71 1.84 -8.90
C SER A 179 18.88 3.32 -8.54
N ASN A 180 19.33 4.14 -9.49
CA ASN A 180 19.50 5.58 -9.30
C ASN A 180 18.16 6.30 -9.10
N GLU A 181 17.15 6.00 -9.92
CA GLU A 181 15.83 6.63 -9.78
C GLU A 181 15.08 6.14 -8.53
N LEU A 182 15.18 4.86 -8.18
CA LEU A 182 14.63 4.33 -6.93
C LEU A 182 15.23 5.05 -5.73
N LYS A 183 16.55 5.20 -5.70
CA LYS A 183 17.26 5.92 -4.63
C LYS A 183 16.82 7.39 -4.55
N LYS A 184 16.74 8.11 -5.67
CA LYS A 184 16.27 9.51 -5.68
C LYS A 184 14.85 9.63 -5.11
N LEU A 185 13.94 8.76 -5.53
CA LEU A 185 12.56 8.75 -5.03
C LEU A 185 12.49 8.47 -3.52
N GLN A 186 13.40 7.64 -2.99
CA GLN A 186 13.55 7.42 -1.55
C GLN A 186 14.11 8.66 -0.84
N ASP A 187 15.16 9.27 -1.38
CA ASP A 187 15.80 10.47 -0.82
C ASP A 187 14.82 11.67 -0.82
N GLU A 188 13.90 11.74 -1.79
CA GLU A 188 12.81 12.73 -1.85
C GLU A 188 11.63 12.42 -0.92
N GLY A 189 11.65 11.28 -0.22
CA GLY A 189 10.57 10.85 0.68
C GLY A 189 9.28 10.38 -0.01
N LEU A 190 9.34 10.14 -1.33
CA LEU A 190 8.21 9.62 -2.11
C LEU A 190 8.05 8.10 -1.97
N LEU A 191 9.17 7.40 -1.73
CA LEU A 191 9.22 5.99 -1.40
C LEU A 191 9.83 5.80 -0.01
N PRO A 192 9.39 4.80 0.77
CA PRO A 192 10.02 4.49 2.05
C PRO A 192 11.44 3.98 1.83
N THR A 193 12.36 4.38 2.71
CA THR A 193 13.72 3.82 2.77
C THR A 193 13.71 2.49 3.52
N GLN A 194 14.61 1.57 3.15
CA GLN A 194 14.75 0.27 3.82
C GLN A 194 15.07 0.39 5.32
N GLU A 195 15.76 1.44 5.73
CA GLU A 195 16.18 1.64 7.12
C GLU A 195 15.05 2.16 8.03
N PHE A 196 13.95 2.69 7.48
CA PHE A 196 12.98 3.44 8.27
C PHE A 196 11.94 2.57 9.00
N LEU A 197 11.84 1.27 8.74
CA LEU A 197 10.77 0.45 9.35
C LEU A 197 11.23 -0.95 9.74
N MET A 198 11.75 -1.06 10.97
CA MET A 198 11.96 -2.32 11.69
C MET A 198 10.64 -3.11 11.84
N GLY A 199 10.28 -3.90 10.82
CA GLY A 199 9.21 -4.90 10.88
C GLY A 199 7.97 -4.66 10.01
N LYS A 200 7.92 -3.61 9.16
CA LYS A 200 6.85 -3.47 8.16
C LYS A 200 7.30 -3.99 6.80
N ILE A 201 6.39 -4.69 6.13
CA ILE A 201 6.52 -5.22 4.76
C ILE A 201 6.77 -4.01 3.83
N LEU A 202 8.02 -3.84 3.40
CA LEU A 202 8.40 -2.74 2.51
C LEU A 202 7.86 -3.00 1.09
N PRO A 203 7.68 -1.93 0.28
CA PRO A 203 7.69 -2.08 -1.16
C PRO A 203 8.93 -2.83 -1.59
N ASP A 204 8.74 -3.99 -2.19
CA ASP A 204 9.82 -4.72 -2.81
C ASP A 204 9.80 -4.40 -4.30
N PHE A 205 10.71 -3.54 -4.73
CA PHE A 205 10.96 -3.31 -6.14
C PHE A 205 12.10 -4.20 -6.61
N GLU A 206 11.82 -5.03 -7.62
CA GLU A 206 12.83 -5.82 -8.32
C GLU A 206 13.02 -5.29 -9.74
N PHE A 207 14.26 -5.02 -10.13
CA PHE A 207 14.56 -4.80 -11.54
C PHE A 207 14.76 -6.12 -12.28
N VAL A 208 13.95 -6.34 -13.31
CA VAL A 208 14.02 -7.48 -14.20
C VAL A 208 14.74 -7.06 -15.49
N PRO A 209 15.95 -7.56 -15.78
CA PRO A 209 16.76 -7.15 -16.95
C PRO A 209 16.23 -7.66 -18.30
N GLN A 210 14.97 -8.10 -18.33
CA GLN A 210 14.24 -8.67 -19.45
C GLN A 210 13.03 -7.79 -19.79
N PHE A 211 12.37 -8.07 -20.90
CA PHE A 211 11.15 -7.40 -21.33
C PHE A 211 9.93 -8.15 -20.77
N GLY A 212 8.95 -7.44 -20.23
CA GLY A 212 7.73 -8.05 -19.68
C GLY A 212 6.61 -8.07 -20.70
N SER A 213 5.93 -9.22 -20.83
CA SER A 213 4.62 -9.37 -21.48
C SER A 213 3.58 -9.71 -20.42
N LEU A 214 2.52 -8.92 -20.32
CA LEU A 214 1.38 -9.18 -19.43
C LEU A 214 0.22 -9.74 -20.23
N ARG A 215 -0.18 -10.97 -19.91
CA ARG A 215 -1.34 -11.64 -20.54
C ARG A 215 -2.60 -11.36 -19.72
N PRO A 216 -3.80 -11.41 -20.32
CA PRO A 216 -5.04 -11.28 -19.58
C PRO A 216 -5.14 -12.28 -18.42
N HIS A 217 -5.34 -11.77 -17.20
CA HIS A 217 -5.45 -12.55 -15.96
C HIS A 217 -4.21 -13.38 -15.54
N ASP A 218 -3.06 -13.19 -16.18
CA ASP A 218 -1.80 -13.87 -15.82
C ASP A 218 -0.82 -12.90 -15.16
N ARG A 219 0.33 -13.42 -14.74
CA ARG A 219 1.48 -12.63 -14.30
C ARG A 219 2.27 -12.12 -15.51
N ALA A 220 3.05 -11.07 -15.30
CA ALA A 220 4.01 -10.63 -16.30
C ALA A 220 5.09 -11.70 -16.53
N VAL A 221 5.31 -12.06 -17.80
CA VAL A 221 6.27 -13.07 -18.23
C VAL A 221 7.50 -12.36 -18.81
N PRO A 222 8.73 -12.69 -18.33
CA PRO A 222 9.94 -12.06 -18.84
C PRO A 222 10.48 -12.73 -20.11
N PHE A 223 10.99 -11.91 -21.04
CA PHE A 223 11.61 -12.34 -22.29
C PHE A 223 12.96 -11.65 -22.54
N PRO A 224 13.96 -12.36 -23.11
CA PRO A 224 15.29 -11.80 -23.34
C PRO A 224 15.32 -10.69 -24.40
N THR A 225 14.39 -10.69 -25.35
CA THR A 225 14.31 -9.70 -26.44
C THR A 225 12.93 -9.06 -26.52
N LEU A 226 12.86 -7.80 -26.97
CA LEU A 226 11.58 -7.09 -27.16
C LEU A 226 10.70 -7.80 -28.20
N LYS A 227 11.32 -8.34 -29.26
CA LYS A 227 10.62 -9.08 -30.31
C LYS A 227 9.92 -10.32 -29.79
N GLU A 228 10.55 -11.06 -28.88
CA GLU A 228 9.93 -12.24 -28.25
C GLU A 228 8.79 -11.85 -27.32
N ALA A 229 8.98 -10.80 -26.51
CA ALA A 229 7.92 -10.27 -25.67
C ALA A 229 6.71 -9.82 -26.50
N GLN A 230 6.95 -9.10 -27.62
CA GLN A 230 5.89 -8.63 -28.52
C GLN A 230 5.15 -9.80 -29.14
N LYS A 231 5.88 -10.82 -29.59
CA LYS A 231 5.27 -12.04 -30.12
C LYS A 231 4.39 -12.74 -29.08
N ASP A 232 4.83 -12.82 -27.82
CA ASP A 232 4.01 -13.38 -26.74
C ASP A 232 2.75 -12.55 -26.50
N ALA A 233 2.88 -11.22 -26.36
CA ALA A 233 1.76 -10.31 -26.21
C ALA A 233 0.75 -10.46 -27.36
N ASP A 234 1.20 -10.48 -28.61
CA ASP A 234 0.34 -10.64 -29.79
C ASP A 234 -0.39 -12.00 -29.78
N ASN A 235 0.27 -13.08 -29.38
CA ASN A 235 -0.33 -14.43 -29.35
C ASN A 235 -1.39 -14.59 -28.27
N PHE A 236 -1.26 -13.87 -27.15
CA PHE A 236 -2.13 -14.02 -25.98
C PHE A 236 -3.04 -12.80 -25.76
N ASN A 237 -3.13 -11.88 -26.72
CA ASN A 237 -3.84 -10.61 -26.58
C ASN A 237 -3.40 -9.85 -25.31
N GLY A 238 -2.10 -9.89 -25.03
CA GLY A 238 -1.44 -9.23 -23.92
C GLY A 238 -0.84 -7.88 -24.33
N ILE A 239 -0.06 -7.30 -23.41
CA ILE A 239 0.62 -6.02 -23.61
C ILE A 239 2.07 -6.10 -23.14
N ILE A 240 2.94 -5.28 -23.72
CA ILE A 240 4.28 -5.05 -23.19
C ILE A 240 4.18 -4.09 -22.00
N VAL A 241 4.83 -4.44 -20.91
CA VAL A 241 4.77 -3.65 -19.68
C VAL A 241 6.14 -3.12 -19.26
N GLY A 242 6.13 -1.93 -18.65
CA GLY A 242 7.27 -1.35 -17.95
C GLY A 242 7.39 -1.86 -16.51
N GLY A 243 6.27 -2.24 -15.90
CA GLY A 243 6.21 -2.78 -14.55
C GLY A 243 5.03 -3.72 -14.35
N TYR A 244 5.05 -4.45 -13.23
CA TYR A 244 3.96 -5.30 -12.80
C TYR A 244 3.95 -5.40 -11.29
N THR A 245 2.80 -5.14 -10.67
CA THR A 245 2.62 -5.20 -9.22
C THR A 245 1.72 -6.35 -8.80
N GLN A 246 2.19 -7.14 -7.83
CA GLN A 246 1.40 -8.16 -7.15
C GLN A 246 1.54 -8.00 -5.65
N GLY A 247 0.49 -7.47 -5.01
CA GLY A 247 0.52 -7.18 -3.57
C GLY A 247 1.42 -6.00 -3.23
N ASN A 248 2.48 -6.24 -2.46
CA ASN A 248 3.52 -5.25 -2.10
C ASN A 248 4.81 -5.41 -2.93
N TYR A 249 4.78 -6.28 -3.93
CA TYR A 249 5.92 -6.60 -4.77
C TYR A 249 5.70 -6.03 -6.16
N SER A 250 6.67 -5.30 -6.67
CA SER A 250 6.65 -4.75 -8.02
C SER A 250 7.90 -5.14 -8.78
N GLN A 251 7.71 -5.69 -9.95
CA GLN A 251 8.78 -5.93 -10.92
C GLN A 251 8.82 -4.76 -11.89
N ILE A 252 10.01 -4.20 -12.11
CA ILE A 252 10.26 -3.17 -13.12
C ILE A 252 11.09 -3.80 -14.23
N PHE A 253 10.52 -3.88 -15.41
CA PHE A 253 11.12 -4.50 -16.58
C PHE A 253 12.01 -3.53 -17.35
N ARG A 254 12.91 -4.06 -18.16
CA ARG A 254 13.83 -3.27 -19.00
C ARG A 254 13.10 -2.29 -19.93
N THR A 255 11.86 -2.57 -20.31
CA THR A 255 11.02 -1.67 -21.12
C THR A 255 10.87 -0.28 -20.49
N ALA A 256 10.86 -0.17 -19.15
CA ALA A 256 10.78 1.12 -18.45
C ALA A 256 12.01 2.01 -18.66
N ALA A 257 13.11 1.46 -19.20
CA ALA A 257 14.33 2.19 -19.52
C ALA A 257 14.38 2.73 -20.97
N ALA A 258 13.24 2.78 -21.67
CA ALA A 258 13.13 3.34 -23.00
C ALA A 258 12.50 4.74 -22.98
N PRO A 259 12.88 5.65 -23.88
CA PRO A 259 12.05 6.82 -24.14
C PRO A 259 10.73 6.36 -24.74
N THR A 260 9.64 7.01 -24.34
CA THR A 260 8.30 6.71 -24.87
C THR A 260 7.44 7.97 -24.88
N TYR A 261 6.18 7.84 -25.27
CA TYR A 261 5.18 8.88 -25.10
C TYR A 261 4.27 8.48 -23.93
N ILE A 262 4.31 9.24 -22.84
CA ILE A 262 3.43 9.05 -21.69
C ILE A 262 2.34 10.12 -21.76
N PRO A 263 1.06 9.75 -21.85
CA PRO A 263 -0.03 10.72 -21.82
C PRO A 263 0.08 11.67 -20.61
N GLY A 264 -0.04 12.98 -20.86
CA GLY A 264 0.13 14.01 -19.84
C GLY A 264 1.58 14.48 -19.63
N LEU A 265 2.59 13.65 -19.89
CA LEU A 265 4.00 14.03 -19.80
C LEU A 265 4.65 14.29 -21.18
N GLY A 266 4.06 13.75 -22.25
CA GLY A 266 4.58 13.86 -23.61
C GLY A 266 5.69 12.86 -23.90
N ARG A 267 6.63 13.24 -24.78
CA ARG A 267 7.80 12.39 -25.08
C ARG A 267 8.79 12.45 -23.92
N THR A 268 9.13 11.29 -23.38
CA THR A 268 9.98 11.14 -22.21
C THR A 268 11.40 10.73 -22.56
N THR A 269 12.33 11.04 -21.66
CA THR A 269 13.66 10.40 -21.61
C THR A 269 13.56 9.03 -20.92
N PRO A 270 14.56 8.13 -21.07
CA PRO A 270 14.63 6.89 -20.27
C PRO A 270 14.48 7.12 -18.77
N GLN A 271 15.07 8.20 -18.25
CA GLN A 271 15.00 8.53 -16.83
C GLN A 271 13.57 8.86 -16.39
N GLN A 272 12.87 9.68 -17.18
CA GLN A 272 11.48 10.04 -16.92
C GLN A 272 10.56 8.81 -17.01
N THR A 273 10.74 7.93 -18.01
CA THR A 273 9.97 6.69 -18.12
C THR A 273 10.22 5.77 -16.93
N MET A 274 11.47 5.59 -16.51
CA MET A 274 11.82 4.73 -15.37
C MET A 274 11.17 5.25 -14.09
N ARG A 275 11.31 6.57 -13.84
CA ARG A 275 10.70 7.22 -12.69
C ARG A 275 9.17 7.10 -12.69
N PHE A 276 8.55 7.30 -13.85
CA PHE A 276 7.11 7.11 -14.01
C PHE A 276 6.70 5.68 -13.66
N ALA A 277 7.37 4.67 -14.22
CA ALA A 277 7.06 3.25 -13.98
C ALA A 277 7.18 2.90 -12.48
N ILE A 278 8.23 3.35 -11.80
CA ILE A 278 8.40 3.10 -10.35
C ILE A 278 7.25 3.73 -9.56
N LEU A 279 6.90 4.99 -9.83
CA LEU A 279 5.79 5.68 -9.15
C LEU A 279 4.42 5.07 -9.48
N HIS A 280 4.24 4.58 -10.70
CA HIS A 280 3.04 3.89 -11.14
C HIS A 280 2.83 2.60 -10.35
N GLU A 281 3.84 1.74 -10.33
CA GLU A 281 3.79 0.50 -9.57
C GLU A 281 3.68 0.77 -8.05
N TRP A 282 4.32 1.83 -7.55
CA TRP A 282 4.15 2.25 -6.17
C TRP A 282 2.69 2.62 -5.84
N ALA A 283 2.01 3.31 -6.75
CA ALA A 283 0.61 3.66 -6.59
C ALA A 283 -0.27 2.42 -6.46
N HIS A 284 0.02 1.37 -7.25
CA HIS A 284 -0.64 0.07 -7.14
C HIS A 284 -0.43 -0.53 -5.74
N GLN A 285 0.81 -0.55 -5.25
CA GLN A 285 1.10 -1.08 -3.92
C GLN A 285 0.39 -0.30 -2.80
N GLN A 286 0.47 1.04 -2.82
CA GLN A 286 -0.16 1.92 -1.82
C GLN A 286 -1.68 1.75 -1.76
N GLN A 287 -2.29 1.50 -2.91
CA GLN A 287 -3.73 1.33 -3.02
C GLN A 287 -4.18 -0.10 -2.66
N GLY A 288 -3.25 -1.04 -2.42
CA GLY A 288 -3.55 -2.46 -2.22
C GLY A 288 -4.03 -3.14 -3.50
N GLY A 289 -3.56 -2.67 -4.67
CA GLY A 289 -4.02 -3.12 -5.98
C GLY A 289 -5.44 -2.66 -6.34
N ARG A 290 -5.94 -1.58 -5.71
CA ARG A 290 -7.30 -1.05 -5.90
C ARG A 290 -7.43 0.10 -6.89
N CYS A 291 -6.38 0.38 -7.65
CA CYS A 291 -6.67 0.77 -9.01
C CYS A 291 -7.50 -0.38 -9.58
N GLY A 292 -8.76 -0.13 -9.95
CA GLY A 292 -9.63 -1.19 -10.47
C GLY A 292 -9.04 -1.78 -11.76
N GLU A 293 -9.86 -2.26 -12.67
CA GLU A 293 -9.38 -2.66 -14.01
C GLU A 293 -8.83 -1.48 -14.85
N ASN A 294 -8.65 -0.31 -14.25
CA ASN A 294 -8.22 0.91 -14.91
C ASN A 294 -6.91 1.43 -14.30
N GLU A 295 -5.81 1.28 -15.03
CA GLU A 295 -4.44 1.74 -14.71
C GLU A 295 -4.37 3.27 -14.45
N CYS A 296 -5.43 4.01 -14.82
CA CYS A 296 -5.50 5.47 -14.75
C CYS A 296 -5.18 6.12 -13.40
N CYS A 297 -5.51 5.48 -12.29
CA CYS A 297 -5.21 6.05 -10.97
C CYS A 297 -3.74 5.92 -10.61
N ALA A 298 -3.05 4.89 -11.09
CA ALA A 298 -1.61 4.73 -10.93
C ALA A 298 -0.88 5.74 -11.83
N ASP A 299 -1.33 5.90 -13.08
CA ASP A 299 -0.85 6.93 -13.99
C ASP A 299 -0.98 8.33 -13.37
N SER A 300 -2.17 8.64 -12.84
CA SER A 300 -2.45 9.96 -12.24
C SER A 300 -1.60 10.22 -11.00
N TYR A 301 -1.35 9.20 -10.19
CA TYR A 301 -0.43 9.29 -9.06
C TYR A 301 0.99 9.59 -9.55
N ALA A 302 1.48 8.85 -10.53
CA ALA A 302 2.82 9.04 -11.08
C ALA A 302 2.99 10.45 -11.68
N LEU A 303 2.07 10.89 -12.54
CA LEU A 303 2.08 12.22 -13.17
C LEU A 303 2.12 13.34 -12.12
N LYS A 304 1.27 13.24 -11.09
CA LYS A 304 1.23 14.22 -9.99
C LYS A 304 2.57 14.35 -9.28
N HIS A 305 3.24 13.23 -8.99
CA HIS A 305 4.53 13.23 -8.28
C HIS A 305 5.74 13.50 -9.20
N MET A 306 5.52 13.52 -10.52
CA MET A 306 6.49 14.01 -11.49
C MET A 306 6.37 15.52 -11.75
N GLY A 307 5.51 16.22 -11.01
CA GLY A 307 5.35 17.67 -11.13
C GLY A 307 4.54 18.10 -12.35
N VAL A 308 3.83 17.18 -13.01
CA VAL A 308 2.81 17.53 -14.00
C VAL A 308 1.61 18.05 -13.21
N GLY A 309 1.65 19.34 -12.87
CA GLY A 309 0.53 20.01 -12.23
C GLY A 309 -0.70 19.98 -13.12
N ASN A 310 -1.89 20.02 -12.52
CA ASN A 310 -3.13 20.34 -13.22
C ASN A 310 -3.13 21.83 -13.64
N GLU A 311 -2.07 22.30 -14.29
CA GLU A 311 -1.99 23.66 -14.79
C GLU A 311 -2.84 23.73 -16.08
N GLY A 312 -4.10 24.13 -15.91
CA GLY A 312 -4.99 24.47 -17.02
C GLY A 312 -6.00 23.38 -17.40
N ARG A 313 -6.97 23.14 -16.53
CA ARG A 313 -8.36 22.82 -16.93
C ARG A 313 -9.31 23.69 -16.14
#